data_AF-A0A158NG51-F1
#
_entry.id   AF-A0A158NG51-F1
#
_cell.length_a   1.000
_cell.length_b   1.000
_cell.length_c   1.000
_cell.angle_alpha   90.00
_cell.angle_beta   90.00
_cell.angle_gamma   90.00
#
_symmetry.space_group_name_H-M   'P 1'
#
loop_
_entity.id
_entity.type
_entity.pdbx_description
1 polymer ?
#
loop_
_entity_poly.entity_id
_entity_poly.type
_entity_poly.pdbx_seq_one_letter_code
_entity_poly.pdbx_strand_id
1 'polypeptide(L)'
;MLTLFGVIAVFICTIDQHLLNSFIVLPKNISHLPIMVEYFIDQEKYFYLILLHFYAITCVGGNVILAIGTLLLTYFQHICGIFKIAGYRIEHAININIRQNITPKNEILMNEGIICAIDIHRQAMKLSKHLMSIFEVMMFCLIIVGVSCLTLNLFQVSFLFRIVM
;
A
#
# COMPACT_ATOMS: atom_id res chain seq x y z
N MET A 1 -11.92 9.19 5.43
CA MET A 1 -13.14 9.50 4.65
C MET A 1 -12.92 9.35 3.15
N LEU A 2 -11.96 10.06 2.54
CA LEU A 2 -11.66 9.90 1.10
C LEU A 2 -11.13 8.50 0.74
N THR A 3 -10.26 7.93 1.57
CA THR A 3 -9.74 6.56 1.38
C THR A 3 -10.84 5.51 1.52
N LEU A 4 -11.76 5.67 2.48
CA LEU A 4 -12.91 4.78 2.66
C LEU A 4 -13.86 4.83 1.45
N PHE A 5 -14.18 6.02 0.96
CA PHE A 5 -15.00 6.20 -0.25
C PHE A 5 -14.33 5.64 -1.50
N GLY A 6 -13.01 5.84 -1.65
CA GLY A 6 -12.25 5.30 -2.77
C GLY A 6 -12.23 3.77 -2.77
N VAL A 7 -12.15 3.15 -1.59
CA VAL A 7 -12.21 1.70 -1.43
C VAL A 7 -13.57 1.18 -1.83
N ILE A 8 -14.63 1.74 -1.27
CA ILE A 8 -16.01 1.36 -1.60
C ILE A 8 -16.26 1.51 -3.11
N ALA A 9 -15.76 2.57 -3.74
CA ALA A 9 -15.88 2.77 -5.18
C ALA A 9 -15.11 1.71 -6.01
N VAL A 10 -13.86 1.40 -5.64
CA VAL A 10 -13.06 0.35 -6.33
C VAL A 10 -13.71 -1.03 -6.15
N PHE A 11 -14.27 -1.31 -4.98
CA PHE A 11 -15.04 -2.53 -4.72
C PHE A 11 -16.27 -2.63 -5.61
N ILE A 12 -17.05 -1.55 -5.72
CA ILE A 12 -18.24 -1.52 -6.58
C ILE A 12 -17.83 -1.69 -8.05
N CYS A 13 -16.79 -1.00 -8.53
CA CYS A 13 -16.33 -1.11 -9.91
C CYS A 13 -15.77 -2.51 -10.25
N THR A 14 -15.06 -3.16 -9.32
CA THR A 14 -14.53 -4.51 -9.54
C THR A 14 -15.63 -5.57 -9.53
N ILE A 15 -16.65 -5.43 -8.67
CA ILE A 15 -17.86 -6.27 -8.73
C ILE A 15 -18.56 -6.10 -10.07
N ASP A 16 -18.85 -4.86 -10.45
CA ASP A 16 -19.67 -4.53 -11.62
C ASP A 16 -19.02 -5.01 -12.92
N GLN A 17 -17.71 -4.77 -13.08
CA GLN A 17 -16.97 -5.18 -14.26
C GLN A 17 -16.82 -6.71 -14.35
N HIS A 18 -16.69 -7.41 -13.22
CA HIS A 18 -16.54 -8.87 -13.23
C HIS A 18 -17.89 -9.60 -13.38
N LEU A 19 -18.97 -9.05 -12.82
CA LEU A 19 -20.35 -9.51 -13.01
C LEU A 19 -20.78 -9.34 -14.47
N LEU A 20 -20.50 -8.18 -15.07
CA LEU A 20 -20.73 -7.91 -16.48
C LEU A 20 -19.95 -8.88 -17.38
N ASN A 21 -18.67 -9.12 -17.07
CA ASN A 21 -17.84 -10.06 -17.81
C ASN A 21 -18.36 -11.51 -17.68
N SER A 22 -18.82 -11.93 -16.49
CA SER A 22 -19.44 -13.25 -16.29
C SER A 22 -20.74 -13.40 -17.08
N PHE A 23 -21.57 -12.35 -17.17
CA PHE A 23 -22.84 -12.38 -17.88
C PHE A 23 -22.66 -12.39 -19.41
N ILE A 24 -21.64 -11.68 -19.91
CA ILE A 24 -21.25 -11.66 -21.35
C ILE A 24 -20.59 -12.99 -21.77
N VAL A 25 -19.85 -13.63 -20.87
CA VAL A 25 -19.14 -14.90 -21.13
C VAL A 25 -20.08 -16.12 -21.05
N LEU A 26 -21.16 -16.04 -20.27
CA LEU A 26 -22.15 -17.11 -20.07
C LEU A 26 -22.79 -17.68 -21.36
N PRO A 27 -23.15 -16.88 -22.39
CA PRO A 27 -23.66 -17.45 -23.65
C PRO A 27 -22.57 -18.03 -24.58
N LYS A 28 -21.27 -17.79 -24.32
CA LYS A 28 -20.19 -18.09 -25.29
C LYS A 28 -19.18 -19.16 -24.85
N ASN A 29 -18.99 -19.39 -23.55
CA ASN A 29 -17.89 -20.22 -23.02
C ASN A 29 -18.34 -21.46 -22.25
N ILE A 30 -19.31 -22.23 -22.76
CA ILE A 30 -19.54 -23.60 -22.24
C ILE A 30 -18.30 -24.49 -22.51
N SER A 31 -17.40 -24.11 -23.44
CA SER A 31 -16.24 -24.93 -23.84
C SER A 31 -14.85 -24.40 -23.46
N HIS A 32 -14.68 -23.16 -22.96
CA HIS A 32 -13.35 -22.58 -22.75
C HIS A 32 -13.28 -21.62 -21.55
N LEU A 33 -13.13 -22.15 -20.33
CA LEU A 33 -12.77 -21.35 -19.16
C LEU A 33 -11.22 -21.30 -19.03
N PRO A 34 -10.57 -20.13 -18.87
CA PRO A 34 -9.10 -20.02 -18.94
C PRO A 34 -8.40 -20.20 -17.59
N ILE A 35 -9.01 -20.93 -16.64
CA ILE A 35 -8.35 -21.28 -15.37
C ILE A 35 -8.77 -22.71 -15.00
N MET A 36 -7.93 -23.68 -15.39
CA MET A 36 -8.00 -25.05 -14.91
C MET A 36 -7.48 -25.07 -13.46
N VAL A 37 -8.29 -24.61 -12.51
CA VAL A 37 -8.11 -25.05 -11.12
C VAL A 37 -8.80 -26.40 -11.05
N GLU A 38 -8.02 -27.47 -10.86
CA GLU A 38 -8.52 -28.82 -10.58
C GLU A 38 -9.31 -28.84 -9.26
N TYR A 39 -10.50 -28.25 -9.25
CA TYR A 39 -11.54 -28.70 -8.34
C TYR A 39 -12.07 -29.99 -8.94
N PHE A 40 -11.73 -31.12 -8.33
CA PHE A 40 -12.19 -32.48 -8.66
C PHE A 40 -13.73 -32.67 -8.46
N ILE A 41 -14.54 -31.64 -8.72
CA ILE A 41 -15.97 -31.55 -8.43
C ILE A 41 -16.65 -30.87 -9.62
N ASP A 42 -17.79 -31.40 -10.08
CA ASP A 42 -18.59 -30.89 -11.20
C ASP A 42 -18.65 -29.36 -11.25
N GLN A 43 -17.93 -28.77 -12.21
CA GLN A 43 -17.84 -27.31 -12.36
C GLN A 43 -19.22 -26.69 -12.63
N GLU A 44 -20.13 -27.41 -13.27
CA GLU A 44 -21.49 -26.96 -13.55
C GLU A 44 -22.36 -26.85 -12.28
N LYS A 45 -22.16 -27.73 -11.28
CA LYS A 45 -22.97 -27.73 -10.05
C LYS A 45 -22.50 -26.71 -9.01
N TYR A 46 -21.20 -26.37 -8.98
CA TYR A 46 -20.59 -25.50 -7.96
C TYR A 46 -20.09 -24.16 -8.49
N PHE A 47 -20.41 -23.81 -9.74
CA PHE A 47 -19.99 -22.57 -10.39
C PHE A 47 -20.17 -21.31 -9.51
N TYR A 48 -21.36 -21.13 -8.94
CA TYR A 48 -21.65 -19.96 -8.08
C TYR A 48 -20.82 -19.93 -6.79
N LEU A 49 -20.51 -21.09 -6.20
CA LEU A 49 -19.69 -21.18 -4.99
C LEU A 49 -18.23 -20.87 -5.29
N ILE A 50 -17.71 -21.36 -6.42
CA ILE A 50 -16.35 -21.05 -6.89
C ILE A 50 -16.22 -19.55 -7.20
N LEU A 51 -17.21 -18.97 -7.89
CA LEU A 51 -17.24 -17.55 -8.21
C LEU A 51 -17.28 -16.69 -6.93
N LEU A 52 -18.11 -17.07 -5.96
CA LEU A 52 -18.20 -16.38 -4.67
C LEU A 52 -16.88 -16.47 -3.89
N HIS A 53 -16.23 -17.63 -3.89
CA HIS A 53 -14.93 -17.82 -3.24
C HIS A 53 -13.84 -16.97 -3.91
N PHE A 54 -13.81 -16.92 -5.25
CA PHE A 54 -12.88 -16.09 -6.00
C PHE A 54 -13.08 -14.60 -5.69
N TYR A 55 -14.33 -14.16 -5.64
CA TYR A 55 -14.68 -12.80 -5.23
C TYR A 55 -14.21 -12.51 -3.81
N ALA A 56 -14.48 -13.40 -2.86
CA ALA A 56 -14.04 -13.25 -1.47
C ALA A 56 -12.50 -13.12 -1.36
N ILE A 57 -11.73 -13.97 -2.06
CA ILE A 57 -10.26 -13.86 -2.09
C ILE A 57 -9.83 -12.50 -2.64
N THR A 58 -10.38 -12.10 -3.78
CA THR A 58 -10.03 -10.83 -4.43
C THR A 58 -10.33 -9.64 -3.52
N CYS A 59 -11.46 -9.69 -2.81
CA CYS A 59 -11.85 -8.68 -1.84
C CYS A 59 -10.90 -8.59 -0.67
N VAL A 60 -10.60 -9.73 -0.05
CA VAL A 60 -9.70 -9.77 1.10
C VAL A 60 -8.31 -9.30 0.69
N GLY A 61 -7.79 -9.77 -0.46
CA GLY A 61 -6.51 -9.36 -1.01
C GLY A 61 -6.44 -7.84 -1.26
N GLY A 62 -7.45 -7.26 -1.91
CA GLY A 62 -7.52 -5.83 -2.16
C GLY A 62 -7.54 -4.99 -0.88
N ASN A 63 -8.32 -5.40 0.12
CA ASN A 63 -8.35 -4.73 1.43
C ASN A 63 -7.00 -4.80 2.14
N VAL A 64 -6.31 -5.94 2.10
CA VAL A 64 -4.99 -6.10 2.71
C VAL A 64 -3.97 -5.17 2.06
N ILE A 65 -3.91 -5.11 0.72
CA ILE A 65 -3.00 -4.23 -0.01
C ILE A 65 -3.25 -2.76 0.36
N LEU A 66 -4.51 -2.36 0.40
CA LEU A 66 -4.89 -1.01 0.80
C LEU A 66 -4.52 -0.73 2.27
N ALA A 67 -4.79 -1.65 3.18
CA ALA A 67 -4.44 -1.51 4.60
C ALA A 67 -2.93 -1.30 4.76
N ILE A 68 -2.11 -2.08 4.05
CA ILE A 68 -0.64 -1.91 4.03
C ILE A 68 -0.25 -0.54 3.47
N GLY A 69 -0.82 -0.12 2.34
CA GLY A 69 -0.53 1.18 1.73
C GLY A 69 -0.90 2.37 2.62
N THR A 70 -2.05 2.30 3.29
CA THR A 70 -2.51 3.34 4.22
C THR A 70 -1.67 3.38 5.50
N LEU A 71 -1.25 2.23 6.03
CA LEU A 71 -0.28 2.14 7.13
C LEU A 71 1.04 2.83 6.75
N LEU A 72 1.61 2.52 5.58
CA LEU A 72 2.84 3.17 5.11
C LEU A 72 2.68 4.69 5.00
N LEU A 73 1.60 5.16 4.39
CA LEU A 73 1.34 6.60 4.24
C LEU A 73 1.21 7.31 5.58
N THR A 74 0.49 6.71 6.54
CA THR A 74 0.34 7.27 7.89
C THR A 74 1.66 7.29 8.65
N TYR A 75 2.51 6.27 8.52
CA TYR A 75 3.86 6.30 9.06
C TYR A 75 4.72 7.42 8.45
N PHE A 76 4.69 7.61 7.13
CA PHE A 76 5.38 8.72 6.48
C PHE A 76 4.91 10.07 6.99
N GLN A 77 3.59 10.28 7.07
CA GLN A 77 3.00 11.50 7.62
C GLN A 77 3.42 11.72 9.08
N HIS A 78 3.46 10.67 9.88
CA HIS A 78 3.89 10.72 11.27
C HIS A 78 5.35 11.16 11.40
N ILE A 79 6.26 10.57 10.62
CA ILE A 79 7.68 10.94 10.57
C ILE A 79 7.85 12.41 10.15
N CYS A 80 7.15 12.83 9.09
CA CYS A 80 7.15 14.22 8.64
C CYS A 80 6.62 15.18 9.73
N GLY A 81 5.58 14.77 10.45
CA GLY A 81 5.03 15.51 11.59
C GLY A 81 6.04 15.70 12.72
N ILE A 82 6.78 14.65 13.07
CA ILE A 82 7.84 14.74 14.09
C ILE A 82 8.95 15.71 13.64
N PHE A 83 9.37 15.64 12.37
CA PHE A 83 10.35 16.60 11.83
C PHE A 83 9.84 18.04 11.86
N LYS A 84 8.56 18.27 11.55
CA LYS A 84 7.94 19.59 11.64
C LYS A 84 7.93 20.12 13.07
N ILE A 85 7.64 19.27 14.06
CA ILE A 85 7.67 19.63 15.49
C ILE A 85 9.10 19.99 15.92
N ALA A 86 10.09 19.18 15.52
CA ALA A 86 11.49 19.46 15.81
C ALA A 86 11.93 20.81 15.20
N GLY A 87 11.57 21.08 13.94
CA GLY A 87 11.86 22.35 13.27
C GLY A 87 11.23 23.54 13.98
N TYR A 88 9.95 23.43 14.35
CA TYR A 88 9.26 24.48 15.11
C TYR A 88 9.93 24.79 16.45
N ARG A 89 10.38 23.76 17.18
CA ARG A 89 11.10 23.95 18.46
C ARG A 89 12.43 24.68 18.27
N ILE A 90 13.17 24.39 17.20
CA ILE A 90 14.43 25.07 16.86
C ILE A 90 14.15 26.53 16.51
N GLU A 91 13.19 26.80 15.63
CA GLU A 91 12.81 28.16 15.23
C GLU A 91 12.36 28.99 16.43
N HIS A 92 11.56 28.40 17.32
CA HIS A 92 11.09 29.05 18.53
C HIS A 92 12.25 29.39 19.49
N ALA A 93 13.17 28.46 19.71
CA ALA A 93 14.35 28.69 20.54
C ALA A 93 15.24 29.82 19.99
N ILE A 94 15.44 29.88 18.68
CA ILE A 94 16.21 30.94 18.01
C ILE A 94 15.49 32.30 18.11
N ASN A 95 14.17 32.35 17.91
CA ASN A 95 13.42 33.61 17.96
C ASN A 95 13.40 34.22 19.38
N ILE A 96 13.36 33.39 20.43
CA ILE A 96 13.51 33.85 21.83
C ILE A 96 14.87 34.53 22.02
N ASN A 97 15.95 33.94 21.47
CA ASN A 97 17.30 34.52 21.53
C ASN A 97 17.36 35.92 20.88
N ILE A 98 16.72 36.07 19.72
CA ILE A 98 16.73 37.34 18.97
C ILE A 98 15.91 38.43 19.69
N ARG A 99 14.76 38.08 20.29
CA ARG A 99 13.83 39.06 20.90
C ARG A 99 14.22 39.50 22.31
N GLN A 100 15.05 38.75 23.03
CA GLN A 100 15.41 39.05 24.42
C GLN A 100 16.90 39.35 24.52
N ASN A 101 17.31 40.29 25.38
CA ASN A 101 18.71 40.37 25.80
C ASN A 101 19.10 39.04 26.44
N ILE A 102 20.27 38.49 26.06
CA ILE A 102 20.77 37.21 26.57
C ILE A 102 20.92 37.32 28.08
N THR A 103 19.96 36.76 28.81
CA THR A 103 20.07 36.54 30.24
C THR A 103 20.44 35.08 30.47
N PRO A 104 21.25 34.76 31.49
CA PRO A 104 21.71 33.39 31.73
C PRO A 104 20.56 32.39 31.93
N LYS A 105 19.40 32.85 32.43
CA LYS A 105 18.20 32.02 32.57
C LYS A 105 17.56 31.66 31.21
N ASN A 106 17.51 32.61 30.27
CA ASN A 106 16.93 32.39 28.94
C ASN A 106 17.84 31.53 28.05
N GLU A 107 19.16 31.67 28.22
CA GLU A 107 20.16 30.86 27.53
C GLU A 107 20.06 29.37 27.89
N ILE A 108 19.88 29.05 29.18
CA ILE A 108 19.68 27.66 29.65
C ILE A 108 18.42 27.04 29.02
N LEU A 109 17.29 27.77 29.05
CA LEU A 109 16.03 27.32 28.49
C LEU A 109 16.11 27.10 26.97
N MET A 110 16.83 27.98 26.26
CA MET A 110 17.07 27.84 24.83
C MET A 110 17.90 26.60 24.51
N ASN A 111 19.01 26.40 25.23
CA ASN A 111 19.87 25.24 25.04
C ASN A 111 19.11 23.94 25.30
N GLU A 112 18.31 23.88 26.36
CA GLU A 112 17.45 22.73 26.66
C GLU A 112 16.40 22.48 25.56
N GLY A 113 15.81 23.55 25.01
CA GLY A 113 14.89 23.49 23.88
C GLY A 113 15.53 22.91 22.61
N ILE A 114 16.76 23.33 22.30
CA ILE A 114 17.54 22.85 21.15
C ILE A 114 17.96 21.39 21.35
N ILE A 115 18.47 21.03 22.54
CA ILE A 115 18.85 19.65 22.87
C ILE A 115 17.65 18.71 22.68
N CYS A 116 16.49 19.10 23.21
CA CYS A 116 15.25 18.34 23.03
C CYS A 116 14.85 18.22 21.54
N ALA A 117 14.97 19.29 20.76
CA ALA A 117 14.67 19.23 19.33
C ALA A 117 15.63 18.31 18.55
N ILE A 118 16.92 18.31 18.91
CA ILE A 118 17.92 17.39 18.33
C ILE A 118 17.59 15.94 18.67
N ASP A 119 17.17 15.65 19.91
CA ASP A 119 16.79 14.30 20.32
C ASP A 119 15.56 13.79 19.55
N ILE A 120 14.52 14.63 19.43
CA ILE A 120 13.33 14.35 18.62
C ILE A 120 13.71 14.11 17.14
N HIS A 121 14.60 14.95 16.59
CA HIS A 121 15.08 14.80 15.22
C HIS A 121 15.83 13.47 15.02
N ARG A 122 16.68 13.09 16.00
CA ARG A 122 17.41 11.81 15.99
C ARG A 122 16.44 10.62 16.05
N GLN A 123 15.40 10.71 16.88
CA GLN A 123 14.36 9.69 16.96
C GLN A 123 13.60 9.55 15.62
N ALA A 124 13.21 10.66 15.00
CA ALA A 124 12.55 10.67 13.70
C ALA A 124 13.43 10.03 12.60
N MET A 125 14.74 10.33 12.62
CA MET A 125 15.69 9.75 11.67
C MET A 125 15.86 8.25 11.89
N LYS A 126 15.88 7.77 13.14
CA LYS A 126 15.91 6.32 13.45
C LYS A 126 14.66 5.62 12.93
N LEU A 127 13.48 6.20 13.14
CA LEU A 127 12.21 5.67 12.62
C LEU A 127 12.20 5.64 11.09
N SER A 128 12.64 6.72 10.43
CA SER A 128 12.76 6.81 8.98
C SER A 128 13.67 5.74 8.39
N LYS A 129 14.85 5.53 8.98
CA LYS A 129 15.79 4.47 8.54
C LYS A 129 15.17 3.08 8.66
N HIS A 130 14.45 2.82 9.75
CA HIS A 130 13.78 1.54 9.95
C HIS A 130 12.67 1.32 8.91
N LEU A 131 11.85 2.34 8.67
CA LEU A 131 10.80 2.30 7.65
C LEU A 131 11.37 2.08 6.25
N MET A 132 12.47 2.78 5.90
CA MET A 132 13.15 2.64 4.61
C MET A 132 13.63 1.20 4.40
N SER A 133 14.23 0.58 5.43
CA SER A 133 14.69 -0.80 5.34
C SER A 133 13.54 -1.79 5.12
N ILE A 134 12.40 -1.61 5.80
CA ILE A 134 11.20 -2.43 5.57
C ILE A 134 10.69 -2.24 4.14
N PHE A 135 10.65 -0.99 3.67
CA PHE A 135 10.17 -0.66 2.32
C PHE A 135 11.07 -1.26 1.24
N GLU A 136 12.38 -1.19 1.42
CA GLU A 136 13.36 -1.78 0.50
C GLU A 136 13.15 -3.29 0.33
N VAL A 137 13.03 -4.02 1.45
CA VAL A 137 12.77 -5.48 1.41
C VAL A 137 11.42 -5.77 0.76
N MET A 138 10.37 -5.04 1.12
CA MET A 138 9.03 -5.23 0.55
C MET A 138 9.02 -5.00 -0.96
N MET A 139 9.65 -3.92 -1.43
CA MET A 139 9.73 -3.59 -2.86
C MET A 139 10.56 -4.62 -3.62
N PHE A 140 11.66 -5.10 -3.04
CA PHE A 140 12.47 -6.16 -3.64
C PHE A 140 11.65 -7.44 -3.88
N CYS A 141 10.89 -7.88 -2.86
CA CYS A 141 9.99 -9.03 -3.00
C CYS A 141 8.90 -8.79 -4.06
N LEU A 142 8.28 -7.60 -4.07
CA LEU A 142 7.25 -7.23 -5.05
C LEU A 142 7.78 -7.21 -6.48
N ILE A 143 9.02 -6.74 -6.69
CA ILE A 143 9.66 -6.74 -8.02
C ILE A 143 9.88 -8.17 -8.50
N ILE A 144 10.40 -9.07 -7.65
CA ILE A 144 10.61 -10.48 -8.03
C ILE A 144 9.29 -11.12 -8.44
N VAL A 145 8.27 -11.03 -7.59
CA VAL A 145 6.95 -11.60 -7.87
C VAL A 145 6.34 -10.99 -9.12
N GLY A 146 6.41 -9.66 -9.25
CA GLY A 146 5.88 -8.94 -10.41
C GLY A 146 6.53 -9.35 -11.72
N VAL A 147 7.86 -9.48 -11.75
CA VAL A 147 8.61 -9.94 -12.93
C VAL A 147 8.25 -11.39 -13.25
N SER A 148 8.24 -12.29 -12.26
CA SER A 148 7.87 -13.69 -12.47
C SER A 148 6.45 -13.83 -13.04
N CYS A 149 5.47 -13.13 -12.47
CA CYS A 149 4.10 -13.13 -12.97
C CYS A 149 4.01 -12.58 -14.39
N LEU A 150 4.71 -11.47 -14.69
CA LEU A 150 4.72 -10.87 -16.02
C LEU A 150 5.32 -11.82 -17.05
N THR A 151 6.45 -12.48 -16.73
CA THR A 151 7.10 -13.45 -17.61
C THR A 151 6.19 -14.64 -17.90
N LEU A 152 5.52 -15.20 -16.87
CA LEU A 152 4.59 -16.31 -17.05
C LEU A 152 3.38 -15.93 -17.91
N ASN A 153 2.81 -14.74 -17.68
CA ASN A 153 1.70 -14.23 -18.49
C ASN A 153 2.09 -14.03 -19.96
N LEU A 154 3.27 -13.44 -20.22
CA LEU A 154 3.78 -13.27 -21.59
C LEU A 154 4.05 -14.62 -22.26
N PHE A 155 4.61 -15.58 -21.53
CA PHE A 155 4.81 -16.94 -22.03
C PHE A 155 3.48 -17.58 -22.44
N GLN A 156 2.45 -17.50 -21.58
CA GLN A 156 1.11 -18.03 -21.87
C GLN A 156 0.50 -17.40 -23.14
N VAL A 157 0.59 -16.07 -23.30
CA VAL A 157 0.07 -15.38 -24.49
C VAL A 157 0.83 -15.81 -25.75
N SER A 158 2.16 -15.91 -25.70
CA SER A 158 2.98 -16.33 -26.84
C SER A 158 2.71 -17.79 -27.25
N PHE A 159 2.52 -18.68 -26.28
CA PHE A 159 2.20 -20.08 -26.51
C PHE A 159 0.80 -20.23 -27.12
N LEU A 160 -0.19 -19.49 -26.62
CA LEU A 160 -1.53 -19.44 -27.20
C LEU A 160 -1.49 -18.96 -28.65
N PHE A 161 -0.73 -17.89 -28.93
CA PHE A 161 -0.56 -17.37 -30.30
C PHE A 161 0.05 -18.42 -31.24
N ARG A 162 1.02 -19.22 -30.76
CA ARG A 162 1.64 -20.30 -31.53
C ARG A 162 0.71 -21.49 -31.77
N ILE A 163 -0.24 -21.77 -30.90
CA ILE A 163 -1.23 -22.85 -31.09
C ILE A 163 -2.34 -22.44 -32.08
N VAL A 164 -2.71 -21.15 -32.08
CA VAL A 164 -3.82 -20.62 -32.89
C VAL A 164 -3.43 -20.40 -34.36
N MET A 165 -2.14 -20.26 -34.67
CA MET A 165 -1.59 -20.10 -36.03
C MET A 165 -1.06 -21.42 -36.58
#